data_AF-A0A8H3LBR0-F1
#
_entry.id   AF-A0A8H3LBR0-F1
#
_cell.length_a   1.000
_cell.length_b   1.000
_cell.length_c   1.000
_cell.angle_alpha   90.00
_cell.angle_beta   90.00
_cell.angle_gamma   90.00
#
_symmetry.space_group_name_H-M   'P 1'
#
loop_
_entity.id
_entity.type
_entity.pdbx_description
1 polymer ?
#
loop_
_entity_poly.entity_id
_entity_poly.type
_entity_poly.pdbx_seq_one_letter_code
_entity_poly.pdbx_strand_id
1 'polypeptide(L)'
;MADNELIKTTKRAFSALLESTVGLSRKKSHSGQSEITSEPRRQIKLAPKDESTSPDKPKIFYNPIDKNDFMRRLATFMDSTWFVKPDLLSPVECAKYGWINIDEDWLKCEYCGERMLVKIVSDTEIEESLIDHYHKGLVSAHSVTCPWRERHCDDFIYKVPLSLDTDILKEFQARTSSLIQLGDKLPVIKTELTEEFIETIISVMPQESKTVEREILATAGSLSLFRWEYELIDDIDMLKCPFCFRKCALFHYRNIAKQREIQQQEKRDNEDNNKQQEKRDNEDDNNKQQEKRDNEDDNNKQKEQDTNDSNIDDNIIVSLDLKFDTELEHRWYCAWITGDGKSTVDKSAEELVKKRPGWHITLEGIVRCSVPFDPTKKNDEQLADIRINELRYALSPKKSS
;
A
#
# COMPACT_ATOMS: atom_id res chain seq x y z
N MET A 1 0.93 -22.45 -5.76
CA MET A 1 1.04 -21.40 -6.79
C MET A 1 -0.30 -20.70 -7.08
N ALA A 2 -1.43 -21.42 -7.14
CA ALA A 2 -2.77 -20.82 -7.35
C ALA A 2 -3.25 -19.86 -6.24
N ASP A 3 -2.97 -20.15 -4.96
CA ASP A 3 -3.44 -19.31 -3.84
C ASP A 3 -2.82 -17.90 -3.81
N ASN A 4 -1.57 -17.75 -4.27
CA ASN A 4 -0.92 -16.44 -4.31
C ASN A 4 -1.49 -15.54 -5.42
N GLU A 5 -1.92 -16.09 -6.55
CA GLU A 5 -2.60 -15.33 -7.61
C GLU A 5 -4.01 -14.90 -7.19
N LEU A 6 -4.73 -15.75 -6.44
CA LEU A 6 -6.05 -15.43 -5.91
C LEU A 6 -5.98 -14.30 -4.86
N ILE A 7 -5.00 -14.33 -3.94
CA ILE A 7 -4.78 -13.27 -2.95
C ILE A 7 -4.37 -11.95 -3.61
N LYS A 8 -3.51 -11.99 -4.65
CA LYS A 8 -3.12 -10.80 -5.43
C LYS A 8 -4.29 -10.19 -6.19
N THR A 9 -5.11 -11.02 -6.84
CA THR A 9 -6.31 -10.58 -7.56
C THR A 9 -7.31 -9.97 -6.60
N THR A 10 -7.46 -10.56 -5.40
CA THR A 10 -8.33 -10.04 -4.34
C THR A 10 -7.83 -8.70 -3.79
N LYS A 11 -6.53 -8.54 -3.52
CA LYS A 11 -5.96 -7.25 -3.06
C LYS A 11 -6.04 -6.15 -4.12
N ARG A 12 -5.79 -6.48 -5.39
CA ARG A 12 -5.94 -5.56 -6.52
C ARG A 12 -7.40 -5.14 -6.69
N ALA A 13 -8.34 -6.09 -6.59
CA ALA A 13 -9.78 -5.81 -6.65
C ALA A 13 -10.27 -4.97 -5.46
N PHE A 14 -9.77 -5.23 -4.25
CA PHE A 14 -10.12 -4.48 -3.05
C PHE A 14 -9.63 -3.02 -3.12
N SER A 15 -8.42 -2.80 -3.65
CA SER A 15 -7.89 -1.46 -3.92
C SER A 15 -8.73 -0.67 -4.94
N ALA A 16 -9.18 -1.31 -6.01
CA ALA A 16 -10.04 -0.69 -7.01
C ALA A 16 -11.44 -0.33 -6.44
N LEU A 17 -11.98 -1.17 -5.55
CA LEU A 17 -13.23 -0.89 -4.84
C LEU A 17 -13.11 0.34 -3.93
N LEU A 18 -12.00 0.49 -3.20
CA LEU A 18 -11.76 1.64 -2.32
C LEU A 18 -11.51 2.96 -3.07
N GLU A 19 -10.92 2.93 -4.27
CA GLU A 19 -10.78 4.13 -5.12
C GLU A 19 -12.14 4.56 -5.71
N SER A 20 -13.04 3.61 -5.98
CA SER A 20 -14.38 3.89 -6.52
C SER A 20 -15.31 4.62 -5.54
N THR A 21 -15.19 4.36 -4.24
CA THR A 21 -16.02 5.00 -3.20
C THR A 21 -15.68 6.49 -3.02
N VAL A 22 -14.44 6.90 -3.27
CA VAL A 22 -14.02 8.30 -3.23
C VAL A 22 -14.41 9.05 -4.53
N GLY A 23 -14.55 8.34 -5.65
CA GLY A 23 -14.91 8.92 -6.95
C GLY A 23 -16.41 9.16 -7.19
N LEU A 24 -17.30 8.68 -6.32
CA LEU A 24 -18.75 8.66 -6.57
C LEU A 24 -19.48 10.02 -6.43
N SER A 25 -18.79 11.12 -6.12
CA SER A 25 -19.45 12.44 -6.01
C SER A 25 -19.72 13.15 -7.35
N ARG A 26 -19.36 12.55 -8.50
CA ARG A 26 -19.67 13.12 -9.83
C ARG A 26 -20.19 12.08 -10.81
N LYS A 27 -21.52 11.96 -10.88
CA LYS A 27 -22.38 11.82 -12.09
C LYS A 27 -23.66 11.05 -11.72
N LYS A 28 -24.72 11.77 -11.36
CA LYS A 28 -26.11 11.27 -11.43
C LYS A 28 -26.72 11.77 -12.75
N SER A 29 -27.09 10.87 -13.66
CA SER A 29 -28.11 11.16 -14.66
C SER A 29 -28.80 9.89 -15.17
N HIS A 30 -30.09 9.82 -14.82
CA HIS A 30 -31.23 9.09 -15.37
C HIS A 30 -31.06 7.74 -16.10
N SER A 31 -31.56 6.71 -15.42
CA SER A 31 -32.10 5.47 -15.97
C SER A 31 -33.44 5.69 -16.65
N GLY A 32 -33.58 5.26 -17.90
CA GLY A 32 -34.84 4.96 -18.56
C GLY A 32 -34.80 3.52 -19.05
N GLN A 33 -35.69 2.68 -18.53
CA GLN A 33 -35.86 1.27 -18.91
C GLN A 33 -36.50 1.14 -20.30
N SER A 34 -35.99 0.20 -21.10
CA SER A 34 -36.82 -0.59 -22.01
C SER A 34 -36.09 -1.89 -22.38
N GLU A 35 -36.65 -3.01 -21.93
CA GLU A 35 -36.28 -4.38 -22.31
C GLU A 35 -36.64 -4.63 -23.78
N ILE A 36 -35.65 -5.00 -24.61
CA ILE A 36 -35.87 -5.79 -25.82
C ILE A 36 -34.69 -6.76 -25.98
N THR A 37 -35.02 -8.03 -26.09
CA THR A 37 -34.13 -9.17 -26.34
C THR A 37 -33.41 -9.06 -27.67
N SER A 38 -32.07 -9.08 -27.68
CA SER A 38 -31.28 -9.35 -28.89
C SER A 38 -29.92 -9.95 -28.54
N GLU A 39 -29.51 -10.96 -29.30
CA GLU A 39 -28.25 -11.73 -29.26
C GLU A 39 -26.96 -10.90 -28.97
N PRO A 40 -25.87 -11.53 -28.49
CA PRO A 40 -24.66 -10.81 -28.09
C PRO A 40 -23.92 -10.26 -29.32
N ARG A 41 -24.35 -9.08 -29.77
CA ARG A 41 -23.64 -8.26 -30.74
C ARG A 41 -22.32 -7.85 -30.08
N ARG A 42 -21.18 -8.27 -30.64
CA ARG A 42 -19.84 -7.78 -30.24
C ARG A 42 -19.87 -6.24 -30.31
N GLN A 43 -20.10 -5.58 -29.18
CA GLN A 43 -20.07 -4.13 -29.09
C GLN A 43 -18.61 -3.70 -29.25
N ILE A 44 -18.28 -3.09 -30.38
CA ILE A 44 -16.99 -2.47 -30.60
C ILE A 44 -16.90 -1.28 -29.64
N LYS A 45 -16.03 -1.36 -28.62
CA LYS A 45 -15.75 -0.24 -27.70
C LYS A 45 -15.12 0.87 -28.54
N LEU A 46 -15.86 1.96 -28.77
CA LEU A 46 -15.34 3.14 -29.46
C LEU A 46 -14.32 3.84 -28.56
N ALA A 47 -13.33 4.49 -29.17
CA ALA A 47 -12.34 5.26 -28.42
C ALA A 47 -13.03 6.41 -27.66
N PRO A 48 -12.63 6.69 -26.41
CA PRO A 48 -13.21 7.76 -25.60
C PRO A 48 -13.15 9.11 -26.34
N LYS A 49 -14.21 9.92 -26.35
CA LYS A 49 -14.12 11.24 -26.97
C LYS A 49 -13.14 12.10 -26.17
N ASP A 50 -12.37 12.97 -26.83
CA ASP A 50 -11.52 13.94 -26.12
C ASP A 50 -12.43 14.93 -25.36
N GLU A 51 -12.79 14.64 -24.11
CA GLU A 51 -13.49 15.56 -23.22
C GLU A 51 -12.52 16.64 -22.74
N SER A 52 -12.19 17.62 -23.59
CA SER A 52 -11.76 19.00 -23.23
C SER A 52 -11.14 19.72 -24.42
N THR A 53 -11.87 20.65 -25.02
CA THR A 53 -11.32 21.80 -25.75
C THR A 53 -11.30 22.98 -24.77
N SER A 54 -10.42 22.94 -23.77
CA SER A 54 -10.03 24.17 -23.05
C SER A 54 -8.85 24.80 -23.79
N PRO A 55 -8.82 26.15 -23.97
CA PRO A 55 -7.78 26.84 -24.71
C PRO A 55 -6.40 26.83 -24.02
N ASP A 56 -6.31 26.43 -22.74
CA ASP A 56 -5.08 26.44 -21.93
C ASP A 56 -4.44 25.06 -21.73
N LYS A 57 -4.56 24.13 -22.70
CA LYS A 57 -3.82 22.86 -22.59
C LYS A 57 -2.32 23.13 -22.72
N PRO A 58 -1.49 22.74 -21.72
CA PRO A 58 -0.05 22.91 -21.82
C PRO A 58 0.45 22.16 -23.05
N LYS A 59 1.28 22.85 -23.85
CA LYS A 59 1.89 22.25 -25.04
C LYS A 59 2.82 21.13 -24.58
N ILE A 60 2.48 19.90 -24.91
CA ILE A 60 3.29 18.72 -24.60
C ILE A 60 4.48 18.71 -25.57
N PHE A 61 5.70 18.68 -25.04
CA PHE A 61 6.92 18.52 -25.82
C PHE A 61 7.45 17.09 -25.66
N TYR A 62 8.05 16.56 -26.72
CA TYR A 62 8.73 15.27 -26.64
C TYR A 62 10.00 15.42 -25.78
N ASN A 63 10.03 14.75 -24.63
CA ASN A 63 11.17 14.75 -23.73
C ASN A 63 11.32 13.37 -23.02
N PRO A 64 12.03 12.41 -23.64
CA PRO A 64 12.13 11.04 -23.13
C PRO A 64 13.09 10.90 -21.94
N ILE A 65 13.88 11.94 -21.62
CA ILE A 65 14.87 11.89 -20.53
C ILE A 65 14.40 12.63 -19.27
N ASP A 66 13.34 13.42 -19.36
CA ASP A 66 12.83 14.16 -18.23
C ASP A 66 11.95 13.29 -17.34
N LYS A 67 12.38 13.17 -16.08
CA LYS A 67 11.71 12.35 -15.07
C LYS A 67 10.35 12.91 -14.69
N ASN A 68 10.16 14.22 -14.68
CA ASN A 68 8.87 14.82 -14.31
C ASN A 68 7.82 14.58 -15.40
N ASP A 69 8.20 14.65 -16.67
CA ASP A 69 7.33 14.26 -17.79
C ASP A 69 6.96 12.77 -17.73
N PHE A 70 7.94 11.91 -17.44
CA PHE A 70 7.67 10.49 -17.20
C PHE A 70 6.68 10.28 -16.03
N MET A 71 6.93 10.92 -14.89
CA MET A 71 6.08 10.82 -13.70
C MET A 71 4.66 11.35 -13.97
N ARG A 72 4.52 12.44 -14.73
CA ARG A 72 3.22 12.98 -15.16
C ARG A 72 2.44 11.98 -16.01
N ARG A 73 3.11 11.26 -16.92
CA ARG A 73 2.45 10.18 -17.68
C ARG A 73 2.05 9.02 -16.77
N LEU A 74 2.95 8.56 -15.91
CA LEU A 74 2.70 7.46 -14.98
C LEU A 74 1.52 7.74 -14.03
N ALA A 75 1.35 9.00 -13.61
CA ALA A 75 0.24 9.41 -12.74
C ALA A 75 -1.15 9.24 -13.36
N THR A 76 -1.26 9.04 -14.68
CA THR A 76 -2.55 8.83 -15.36
C THR A 76 -3.13 7.43 -15.16
N PHE A 77 -2.33 6.48 -14.68
CA PHE A 77 -2.72 5.09 -14.53
C PHE A 77 -3.32 4.83 -13.14
N MET A 78 -4.56 4.33 -13.10
CA MET A 78 -5.24 3.94 -11.86
C MET A 78 -5.60 2.45 -11.88
N ASP A 79 -5.78 1.83 -10.71
CA ASP A 79 -6.12 0.40 -10.64
C ASP A 79 -7.50 0.12 -11.28
N SER A 80 -8.41 1.10 -11.23
CA SER A 80 -9.75 1.04 -11.82
C SER A 80 -9.76 1.08 -13.36
N THR A 81 -8.71 1.59 -13.99
CA THR A 81 -8.65 1.84 -15.45
C THR A 81 -7.53 1.08 -16.14
N TRP A 82 -6.53 0.61 -15.40
CA TRP A 82 -5.41 -0.18 -15.91
C TRP A 82 -5.17 -1.43 -15.05
N PHE A 83 -6.24 -2.20 -14.88
CA PHE A 83 -6.28 -3.34 -13.96
C PHE A 83 -5.51 -4.56 -14.50
N VAL A 84 -4.79 -5.24 -13.59
CA VAL A 84 -4.16 -6.58 -13.77
C VAL A 84 -3.37 -6.70 -15.10
N LYS A 85 -2.60 -5.67 -15.45
CA LYS A 85 -1.72 -5.73 -16.61
C LYS A 85 -0.36 -6.37 -16.25
N PRO A 86 0.20 -7.22 -17.12
CA PRO A 86 1.49 -7.87 -16.89
C PRO A 86 2.65 -6.87 -16.95
N ASP A 87 3.85 -7.28 -16.52
CA ASP A 87 5.05 -6.42 -16.44
C ASP A 87 5.35 -5.69 -17.77
N LEU A 88 5.24 -6.39 -18.90
CA LEU A 88 5.46 -5.82 -20.25
C LEU A 88 4.43 -4.74 -20.65
N LEU A 89 3.29 -4.69 -19.97
CA LEU A 89 2.23 -3.70 -20.18
C LEU A 89 1.93 -2.94 -18.88
N SER A 90 2.91 -2.91 -17.97
CA SER A 90 2.79 -2.18 -16.71
C SER A 90 2.58 -0.69 -16.98
N PRO A 91 2.00 0.07 -16.02
CA PRO A 91 1.96 1.53 -16.10
C PRO A 91 3.32 2.16 -16.39
N VAL A 92 4.39 1.61 -15.78
CA VAL A 92 5.76 2.06 -15.97
C VAL A 92 6.21 1.86 -17.42
N GLU A 93 6.03 0.66 -17.97
CA GLU A 93 6.39 0.40 -19.36
C GLU A 93 5.58 1.30 -20.30
N CYS A 94 4.26 1.35 -20.18
CA CYS A 94 3.42 2.22 -21.03
C CYS A 94 3.87 3.69 -20.98
N ALA A 95 4.16 4.22 -19.79
CA ALA A 95 4.66 5.59 -19.61
C ALA A 95 6.06 5.80 -20.21
N LYS A 96 6.95 4.79 -20.21
CA LYS A 96 8.28 4.90 -20.86
C LYS A 96 8.13 5.12 -22.37
N TYR A 97 7.14 4.50 -22.99
CA TYR A 97 6.84 4.64 -24.42
C TYR A 97 5.97 5.87 -24.76
N GLY A 98 5.74 6.80 -23.84
CA GLY A 98 5.01 8.03 -24.13
C GLY A 98 3.48 7.90 -24.10
N TRP A 99 2.96 6.80 -23.55
CA TRP A 99 1.53 6.57 -23.39
C TRP A 99 1.02 7.09 -22.05
N ILE A 100 -0.18 7.64 -22.08
CA ILE A 100 -1.00 7.96 -20.92
C ILE A 100 -2.26 7.10 -20.94
N ASN A 101 -2.77 6.75 -19.76
CA ASN A 101 -4.05 6.08 -19.62
C ASN A 101 -5.17 7.12 -19.61
N ILE A 102 -6.15 6.95 -20.49
CA ILE A 102 -7.24 7.93 -20.69
C ILE A 102 -8.63 7.39 -20.31
N ASP A 103 -8.77 6.07 -20.22
CA ASP A 103 -10.00 5.36 -19.84
C ASP A 103 -9.63 3.88 -19.58
N GLU A 104 -10.59 3.08 -19.13
CA GLU A 104 -10.44 1.63 -18.93
C GLU A 104 -9.88 0.94 -20.18
N ASP A 105 -8.68 0.39 -20.02
CA ASP A 105 -7.86 -0.29 -21.03
C ASP A 105 -7.42 0.58 -22.22
N TRP A 106 -7.62 1.90 -22.17
CA TRP A 106 -7.25 2.81 -23.25
C TRP A 106 -5.95 3.56 -22.96
N LEU A 107 -5.03 3.48 -23.91
CA LEU A 107 -3.85 4.33 -23.99
C LEU A 107 -4.03 5.41 -25.05
N LYS A 108 -3.43 6.57 -24.80
CA LYS A 108 -3.23 7.65 -25.77
C LYS A 108 -1.78 8.10 -25.72
N CYS A 109 -1.14 8.32 -26.86
CA CYS A 109 0.16 8.96 -26.89
C CYS A 109 -0.02 10.45 -26.58
N GLU A 110 0.72 10.96 -25.60
CA GLU A 110 0.61 12.37 -25.21
C GLU A 110 1.09 13.35 -26.29
N TYR A 111 1.92 12.87 -27.23
CA TYR A 111 2.52 13.68 -28.29
C TYR A 111 1.74 13.58 -29.60
N CYS A 112 1.60 12.38 -30.18
CA CYS A 112 0.96 12.20 -31.48
C CYS A 112 -0.56 11.98 -31.41
N GLY A 113 -1.11 11.76 -30.21
CA GLY A 113 -2.55 11.60 -30.00
C GLY A 113 -3.13 10.25 -30.42
N GLU A 114 -2.33 9.35 -31.02
CA GLU A 114 -2.76 7.99 -31.35
C GLU A 114 -3.22 7.21 -30.12
N ARG A 115 -4.08 6.22 -30.34
CA ARG A 115 -4.75 5.49 -29.26
C ARG A 115 -4.68 3.98 -29.47
N MET A 116 -4.61 3.26 -28.36
CA MET A 116 -4.57 1.80 -28.35
C MET A 116 -5.46 1.25 -27.24
N LEU A 117 -6.32 0.29 -27.57
CA LEU A 117 -7.13 -0.46 -26.61
C LEU A 117 -6.40 -1.76 -26.26
N VAL A 118 -6.05 -1.95 -24.98
CA VAL A 118 -5.28 -3.10 -24.49
C VAL A 118 -6.15 -3.99 -23.63
N LYS A 119 -6.85 -4.94 -24.27
CA LYS A 119 -7.66 -5.94 -23.57
C LYS A 119 -6.94 -7.27 -23.50
N ILE A 120 -6.65 -7.73 -22.30
CA ILE A 120 -6.08 -9.06 -22.03
C ILE A 120 -7.20 -9.92 -21.44
N VAL A 121 -7.48 -11.04 -22.09
CA VAL A 121 -8.46 -12.04 -21.63
C VAL A 121 -7.69 -13.19 -20.98
N SER A 122 -8.27 -13.78 -19.92
CA SER A 122 -7.67 -14.87 -19.16
C SER A 122 -7.79 -16.22 -19.90
N ASP A 123 -7.13 -16.34 -21.04
CA ASP A 123 -6.90 -17.59 -21.77
C ASP A 123 -5.39 -17.72 -22.02
N THR A 124 -4.74 -18.67 -21.34
CA THR A 124 -3.29 -18.70 -21.13
C THR A 124 -2.47 -18.77 -22.42
N GLU A 125 -2.95 -19.45 -23.47
CA GLU A 125 -2.20 -19.54 -24.74
C GLU A 125 -2.36 -18.27 -25.59
N ILE A 126 -3.56 -17.68 -25.58
CA ILE A 126 -3.84 -16.43 -26.29
C ILE A 126 -3.15 -15.26 -25.60
N GLU A 127 -3.06 -15.32 -24.27
CA GLU A 127 -2.51 -14.28 -23.40
C GLU A 127 -1.08 -13.90 -23.76
N GLU A 128 -0.14 -14.84 -23.87
CA GLU A 128 1.27 -14.50 -24.18
C GLU A 128 1.44 -13.82 -25.54
N SER A 129 0.79 -14.36 -26.58
CA SER A 129 0.86 -13.80 -27.93
C SER A 129 0.25 -12.40 -28.00
N LEU A 130 -0.81 -12.17 -27.21
CA LEU A 130 -1.51 -10.90 -27.14
C LEU A 130 -0.71 -9.85 -26.35
N ILE A 131 -0.03 -10.29 -25.27
CA ILE A 131 0.91 -9.45 -24.52
C ILE A 131 2.04 -8.98 -25.43
N ASP A 132 2.66 -9.89 -26.18
CA ASP A 132 3.72 -9.54 -27.14
C ASP A 132 3.20 -8.60 -28.24
N HIS A 133 2.00 -8.84 -28.76
CA HIS A 133 1.37 -7.96 -29.74
C HIS A 133 1.20 -6.53 -29.21
N TYR A 134 0.63 -6.35 -28.01
CA TYR A 134 0.44 -5.02 -27.42
C TYR A 134 1.76 -4.38 -27.01
N HIS A 135 2.73 -5.16 -26.52
CA HIS A 135 4.05 -4.65 -26.16
C HIS A 135 4.78 -4.09 -27.41
N LYS A 136 4.74 -4.81 -28.54
CA LYS A 136 5.18 -4.28 -29.84
C LYS A 136 4.34 -3.08 -30.30
N GLY A 137 3.06 -3.07 -29.95
CA GLY A 137 2.14 -1.94 -30.13
C GLY A 137 2.58 -0.66 -29.42
N LEU A 138 3.26 -0.75 -28.26
CA LEU A 138 3.78 0.43 -27.55
C LEU A 138 4.75 1.26 -28.40
N VAL A 139 5.38 0.66 -29.42
CA VAL A 139 6.18 1.38 -30.41
C VAL A 139 5.38 1.57 -31.71
N SER A 140 4.78 0.49 -32.21
CA SER A 140 4.23 0.47 -33.57
C SER A 140 2.87 1.15 -33.72
N ALA A 141 2.14 1.42 -32.64
CA ALA A 141 0.82 2.06 -32.67
C ALA A 141 0.87 3.60 -32.67
N HIS A 142 2.04 4.21 -32.48
CA HIS A 142 2.20 5.66 -32.64
C HIS A 142 2.03 6.09 -34.10
N SER A 143 1.81 7.39 -34.36
CA SER A 143 1.91 7.91 -35.73
C SER A 143 3.32 7.68 -36.28
N VAL A 144 3.46 7.46 -37.59
CA VAL A 144 4.76 7.18 -38.25
C VAL A 144 5.79 8.29 -38.04
N THR A 145 5.35 9.53 -37.79
CA THR A 145 6.21 10.69 -37.53
C THR A 145 6.40 10.96 -36.04
N CYS A 146 5.94 10.08 -35.16
CA CYS A 146 6.05 10.26 -33.72
C CYS A 146 7.46 9.88 -33.24
N PRO A 147 8.19 10.77 -32.53
CA PRO A 147 9.55 10.49 -32.06
C PRO A 147 9.62 9.36 -31.02
N TRP A 148 8.51 9.05 -30.33
CA TRP A 148 8.42 7.90 -29.42
C TRP A 148 8.63 6.55 -30.13
N ARG A 149 8.46 6.48 -31.47
CA ARG A 149 8.81 5.29 -32.27
C ARG A 149 10.30 4.99 -32.29
N GLU A 150 11.12 6.04 -32.26
CA GLU A 150 12.57 5.91 -32.40
C GLU A 150 13.26 5.83 -31.05
N ARG A 151 12.80 6.64 -30.08
CA ARG A 151 13.40 6.71 -28.76
C ARG A 151 12.36 6.92 -27.67
N HIS A 152 12.22 5.91 -26.82
CA HIS A 152 11.45 5.96 -25.58
C HIS A 152 12.35 6.34 -24.40
N CYS A 153 11.74 6.46 -23.21
CA CYS A 153 12.50 6.65 -21.98
C CYS A 153 13.47 5.49 -21.75
N ASP A 154 14.59 5.80 -21.13
CA ASP A 154 15.58 4.82 -20.71
C ASP A 154 15.09 4.00 -19.49
N ASP A 155 15.59 2.78 -19.33
CA ASP A 155 15.20 1.86 -18.26
C ASP A 155 15.49 2.40 -16.85
N PHE A 156 16.38 3.38 -16.72
CA PHE A 156 16.74 3.98 -15.44
C PHE A 156 15.85 5.18 -15.08
N ILE A 157 14.93 5.63 -15.96
CA ILE A 157 14.12 6.85 -15.76
C ILE A 157 13.32 6.84 -14.45
N TYR A 158 12.85 5.67 -14.03
CA TYR A 158 11.99 5.49 -12.85
C TYR A 158 12.74 4.98 -11.62
N LYS A 159 14.06 4.82 -11.70
CA LYS A 159 14.85 4.44 -10.52
C LYS A 159 14.92 5.58 -9.50
N VAL A 160 15.13 5.21 -8.25
CA VAL A 160 15.33 6.16 -7.15
C VAL A 160 16.68 6.86 -7.36
N PRO A 161 16.74 8.21 -7.34
CA PRO A 161 17.99 8.92 -7.50
C PRO A 161 18.89 8.66 -6.28
N LEU A 162 20.20 8.58 -6.52
CA LEU A 162 21.18 8.54 -5.45
C LEU A 162 21.41 9.96 -4.94
N SER A 163 21.25 10.16 -3.64
CA SER A 163 21.49 11.41 -2.93
C SER A 163 22.57 11.20 -1.87
N LEU A 164 23.13 12.29 -1.33
CA LEU A 164 24.05 12.21 -0.21
C LEU A 164 23.31 11.70 1.04
N ASP A 165 23.98 10.92 1.88
CA ASP A 165 23.39 10.36 3.12
C ASP A 165 22.79 11.45 4.02
N THR A 166 23.42 12.64 4.05
CA THR A 166 22.95 13.80 4.80
C THR A 166 21.66 14.40 4.24
N ASP A 167 21.47 14.38 2.92
CA ASP A 167 20.24 14.85 2.27
C ASP A 167 19.12 13.82 2.44
N ILE A 168 19.46 12.53 2.33
CA ILE A 168 18.55 11.42 2.64
C ILE A 168 18.01 11.56 4.07
N LEU A 169 18.90 11.78 5.04
CA LEU A 169 18.52 11.93 6.44
C LEU A 169 17.61 13.15 6.65
N LYS A 170 17.94 14.30 6.06
CA LYS A 170 17.10 15.51 6.17
C LYS A 170 15.71 15.30 5.59
N GLU A 171 15.61 14.69 4.41
CA GLU A 171 14.32 14.38 3.79
C GLU A 171 13.50 13.40 4.62
N PHE A 172 14.16 12.38 5.20
CA PHE A 172 13.53 11.43 6.11
C PHE A 172 12.99 12.14 7.36
N GLN A 173 13.83 12.91 8.06
CA GLN A 173 13.44 13.66 9.26
C GLN A 173 12.28 14.62 9.00
N ALA A 174 12.30 15.35 7.88
CA ALA A 174 11.22 16.27 7.52
C ALA A 174 9.89 15.53 7.32
N ARG A 175 9.92 14.38 6.63
CA ARG A 175 8.75 13.53 6.41
C ARG A 175 8.22 12.97 7.72
N THR A 176 9.10 12.45 8.57
CA THR A 176 8.72 11.91 9.88
C THR A 176 8.12 12.99 10.77
N SER A 177 8.70 14.19 10.77
CA SER A 177 8.19 15.34 11.52
C SER A 177 6.79 15.74 11.09
N SER A 178 6.49 15.69 9.77
CA SER A 178 5.13 15.94 9.28
C SER A 178 4.14 14.86 9.73
N LEU A 179 4.53 13.59 9.72
CA LEU A 179 3.67 12.47 10.13
C LEU A 179 3.41 12.44 11.64
N ILE A 180 4.39 12.83 12.45
CA ILE A 180 4.24 12.96 13.91
C ILE A 180 3.07 13.87 14.30
N GLN A 181 2.76 14.88 13.48
CA GLN A 181 1.66 15.82 13.75
C GLN A 181 0.28 15.14 13.79
N LEU A 182 0.14 13.96 13.19
CA LEU A 182 -1.09 13.17 13.25
C LEU A 182 -1.32 12.53 14.63
N GLY A 183 -0.27 12.37 15.44
CA GLY A 183 -0.37 11.79 16.77
C GLY A 183 -1.00 10.40 16.77
N ASP A 184 -2.07 10.24 17.55
CA ASP A 184 -2.81 8.99 17.71
C ASP A 184 -3.76 8.66 16.55
N LYS A 185 -3.94 9.59 15.58
CA LYS A 185 -4.62 9.32 14.31
C LYS A 185 -3.78 8.49 13.33
N LEU A 186 -2.49 8.31 13.60
CA LEU A 186 -1.65 7.43 12.80
C LEU A 186 -2.24 6.01 12.78
N PRO A 187 -2.15 5.30 11.65
CA PRO A 187 -2.64 3.93 11.56
C PRO A 187 -1.76 2.98 12.38
N VAL A 188 -2.37 1.93 12.91
CA VAL A 188 -1.63 0.77 13.41
C VAL A 188 -1.02 0.07 12.20
N ILE A 189 0.29 -0.12 12.20
CA ILE A 189 1.00 -0.78 11.10
C ILE A 189 1.07 -2.30 11.30
N LYS A 190 1.17 -3.06 10.20
CA LYS A 190 1.36 -4.51 10.23
C LYS A 190 2.77 -4.93 10.59
N THR A 191 3.76 -4.14 10.19
CA THR A 191 5.17 -4.43 10.42
C THR A 191 5.49 -4.43 11.91
N GLU A 192 6.05 -5.52 12.39
CA GLU A 192 6.57 -5.60 13.75
C GLU A 192 7.89 -4.84 13.83
N LEU A 193 7.89 -3.72 14.55
CA LEU A 193 9.08 -2.89 14.71
C LEU A 193 9.94 -3.43 15.84
N THR A 194 11.18 -3.81 15.53
CA THR A 194 12.15 -4.23 16.55
C THR A 194 12.60 -3.04 17.38
N GLU A 195 12.99 -3.28 18.64
CA GLU A 195 13.55 -2.22 19.50
C GLU A 195 14.75 -1.54 18.85
N GLU A 196 15.63 -2.29 18.18
CA GLU A 196 16.77 -1.72 17.48
C GLU A 196 16.37 -0.76 16.35
N PHE A 197 15.32 -1.11 15.59
CA PHE A 197 14.78 -0.22 14.57
C PHE A 197 14.27 1.08 15.20
N ILE A 198 13.49 0.96 16.29
CA ILE A 198 12.92 2.09 17.01
C ILE A 198 14.02 3.00 17.55
N GLU A 199 15.04 2.43 18.21
CA GLU A 199 16.20 3.17 18.72
C GLU A 199 16.96 3.87 17.59
N THR A 200 17.13 3.21 16.45
CA THR A 200 17.79 3.80 15.27
C THR A 200 17.02 5.01 14.78
N ILE A 201 15.69 4.91 14.60
CA ILE A 201 14.85 6.05 14.22
C ILE A 201 14.97 7.17 15.25
N ILE A 202 14.78 6.88 16.54
CA ILE A 202 14.84 7.89 17.61
C ILE A 202 16.20 8.59 17.66
N SER A 203 17.30 7.85 17.48
CA SER A 203 18.65 8.40 17.54
C SER A 203 18.86 9.54 16.53
N VAL A 204 18.29 9.39 15.34
CA VAL A 204 18.46 10.33 14.24
C VAL A 204 17.41 11.43 14.20
N MET A 205 16.36 11.40 15.02
CA MET A 205 15.34 12.46 15.02
C MET A 205 15.84 13.77 15.66
N PRO A 206 15.32 14.94 15.24
CA PRO A 206 15.54 16.22 15.93
C PRO A 206 15.13 16.13 17.41
N GLN A 207 15.78 16.92 18.27
CA GLN A 207 15.58 16.83 19.73
C GLN A 207 14.14 17.15 20.14
N GLU A 208 13.50 18.07 19.42
CA GLU A 208 12.11 18.47 19.63
C GLU A 208 11.15 17.30 19.40
N SER A 209 11.49 16.38 18.49
CA SER A 209 10.67 15.20 18.21
C SER A 209 10.84 14.11 19.27
N LYS A 210 11.95 14.09 20.04
CA LYS A 210 12.24 13.00 21.00
C LYS A 210 11.34 13.02 22.23
N THR A 211 10.58 14.08 22.47
CA THR A 211 9.59 14.16 23.55
C THR A 211 8.26 13.50 23.20
N VAL A 212 8.06 13.14 21.93
CA VAL A 212 6.85 12.46 21.45
C VAL A 212 6.85 11.00 21.92
N GLU A 213 5.66 10.42 22.11
CA GLU A 213 5.52 9.03 22.49
C GLU A 213 6.25 8.09 21.52
N ARG A 214 6.95 7.10 22.07
CA ARG A 214 7.79 6.15 21.32
C ARG A 214 7.02 5.45 20.19
N GLU A 215 5.76 5.07 20.45
CA GLU A 215 4.89 4.41 19.46
C GLU A 215 4.60 5.31 18.24
N ILE A 216 4.29 6.59 18.48
CA ILE A 216 4.02 7.59 17.42
C ILE A 216 5.29 7.82 16.59
N LEU A 217 6.45 7.97 17.25
CA LEU A 217 7.74 8.12 16.58
C LEU A 217 8.08 6.92 15.70
N ALA A 218 7.91 5.71 16.24
CA ALA A 218 8.19 4.46 15.55
C ALA A 218 7.28 4.28 14.32
N THR A 219 5.97 4.50 14.47
CA THR A 219 5.01 4.42 13.36
C THR A 219 5.30 5.47 12.29
N ALA A 220 5.52 6.74 12.67
CA ALA A 220 5.85 7.80 11.73
C ALA A 220 7.18 7.55 11.00
N GLY A 221 8.18 7.02 11.71
CA GLY A 221 9.48 6.65 11.14
C GLY A 221 9.36 5.51 10.14
N SER A 222 8.58 4.47 10.45
CA SER A 222 8.30 3.36 9.53
C SER A 222 7.57 3.84 8.27
N LEU A 223 6.48 4.60 8.42
CA LEU A 223 5.77 5.21 7.29
C LEU A 223 6.70 6.08 6.44
N SER A 224 7.58 6.85 7.08
CA SER A 224 8.55 7.69 6.39
C SER A 224 9.55 6.86 5.59
N LEU A 225 10.07 5.77 6.15
CA LEU A 225 11.03 4.90 5.49
C LEU A 225 10.47 4.30 4.20
N PHE A 226 9.19 3.93 4.21
CA PHE A 226 8.46 3.43 3.05
C PHE A 226 7.91 4.54 2.13
N ARG A 227 8.28 5.81 2.35
CA ARG A 227 7.90 6.98 1.52
C ARG A 227 6.39 7.25 1.47
N TRP A 228 5.72 7.03 2.60
CA TRP A 228 4.42 7.62 2.84
C TRP A 228 4.56 9.06 3.31
N GLU A 229 3.77 9.94 2.70
CA GLU A 229 3.67 11.35 3.05
C GLU A 229 2.22 11.66 3.44
N TYR A 230 2.03 12.52 4.43
CA TYR A 230 0.71 12.99 4.81
C TYR A 230 0.19 14.03 3.82
N GLU A 231 -1.09 13.93 3.48
CA GLU A 231 -1.83 14.94 2.72
C GLU A 231 -3.26 15.02 3.27
N LEU A 232 -3.74 16.24 3.50
CA LEU A 232 -5.15 16.51 3.80
C LEU A 232 -5.87 16.85 2.49
N ILE A 233 -6.87 16.07 2.11
CA ILE A 233 -7.66 16.28 0.89
C ILE A 233 -9.13 16.34 1.26
N ASP A 234 -9.81 17.46 1.00
CA ASP A 234 -11.24 17.63 1.31
C ASP A 234 -11.59 17.20 2.74
N ASP A 235 -10.76 17.64 3.71
CA ASP A 235 -10.85 17.29 5.14
C ASP A 235 -10.65 15.81 5.49
N ILE A 236 -10.12 15.02 4.56
CA ILE A 236 -9.79 13.60 4.75
C ILE A 236 -8.28 13.45 4.93
N ASP A 237 -7.89 12.90 6.08
CA ASP A 237 -6.50 12.53 6.35
C ASP A 237 -6.06 11.38 5.43
N MET A 238 -5.04 11.59 4.61
CA MET A 238 -4.52 10.60 3.68
C MET A 238 -3.02 10.37 3.81
N LEU A 239 -2.61 9.14 3.54
CA LEU A 239 -1.23 8.80 3.20
C LEU A 239 -1.10 8.69 1.69
N LYS A 240 -0.08 9.33 1.12
CA LYS A 240 0.24 9.23 -0.30
C LYS A 240 1.67 8.76 -0.53
N CYS A 241 1.88 8.07 -1.64
CA CYS A 241 3.21 7.78 -2.15
C CYS A 241 3.48 8.61 -3.43
N PRO A 242 4.51 9.47 -3.46
CA PRO A 242 4.84 10.27 -4.64
C PRO A 242 5.44 9.47 -5.80
N PHE A 243 5.86 8.22 -5.59
CA PHE A 243 6.43 7.37 -6.65
C PHE A 243 5.35 6.63 -7.43
N CYS A 244 4.38 6.02 -6.74
CA CYS A 244 3.33 5.23 -7.38
C CYS A 244 1.95 5.88 -7.35
N PHE A 245 1.85 7.13 -6.86
CA PHE A 245 0.63 7.92 -6.78
C PHE A 245 -0.51 7.25 -6.01
N ARG A 246 -0.19 6.26 -5.17
CA ARG A 246 -1.16 5.65 -4.28
C ARG A 246 -1.60 6.65 -3.22
N LYS A 247 -2.90 6.68 -2.94
CA LYS A 247 -3.50 7.43 -1.84
C LYS A 247 -4.35 6.49 -1.00
N CYS A 248 -4.15 6.52 0.31
CA CYS A 248 -4.85 5.69 1.28
C CYS A 248 -5.49 6.60 2.31
N ALA A 249 -6.82 6.62 2.38
CA ALA A 249 -7.53 7.38 3.39
C ALA A 249 -7.38 6.71 4.76
N LEU A 250 -6.97 7.46 5.77
CA LEU A 250 -6.64 6.90 7.09
C LEU A 250 -7.84 6.31 7.83
N PHE A 251 -9.06 6.78 7.56
CA PHE A 251 -10.28 6.27 8.19
C PHE A 251 -10.61 4.81 7.80
N HIS A 252 -9.98 4.27 6.75
CA HIS A 252 -10.10 2.83 6.42
C HIS A 252 -9.24 1.93 7.31
N TYR A 253 -8.33 2.50 8.10
CA TYR A 253 -7.39 1.77 8.94
C TYR A 253 -7.67 2.05 10.41
N ARG A 254 -7.43 1.05 11.25
CA ARG A 254 -7.45 1.23 12.69
C ARG A 254 -6.29 2.14 13.09
N ASN A 255 -6.61 3.23 13.78
CA ASN A 255 -5.60 4.15 14.32
C ASN A 255 -5.14 3.75 15.73
N ILE A 256 -4.07 4.39 16.19
CA ILE A 256 -3.48 4.15 17.53
C ILE A 256 -4.49 4.48 18.64
N ALA A 257 -5.27 5.56 18.52
CA ALA A 257 -6.31 5.90 19.49
C ALA A 257 -7.30 4.73 19.69
N LYS A 258 -7.83 4.21 18.59
CA LYS A 258 -8.80 3.10 18.61
C LYS A 258 -8.18 1.81 19.12
N GLN A 259 -6.91 1.54 18.79
CA GLN A 259 -6.16 0.40 19.32
C GLN A 259 -6.06 0.45 20.85
N ARG A 260 -5.82 1.63 21.41
CA ARG A 260 -5.75 1.82 22.88
C ARG A 260 -7.10 1.61 23.54
N GLU A 261 -8.19 2.11 22.94
CA GLU A 261 -9.55 1.85 23.43
C GLU A 261 -9.86 0.34 23.50
N ILE A 262 -9.53 -0.40 22.43
CA ILE A 262 -9.74 -1.85 22.36
C ILE A 262 -8.95 -2.57 23.46
N GLN A 263 -7.65 -2.25 23.61
CA GLN A 263 -6.81 -2.85 24.65
C GLN A 263 -7.29 -2.53 26.08
N GLN A 264 -7.85 -1.34 26.30
CA GLN A 264 -8.44 -0.99 27.58
C GLN A 264 -9.74 -1.76 27.84
N GLN A 265 -10.57 -1.96 26.82
CA GLN A 265 -11.78 -2.77 26.93
C GLN A 265 -11.45 -4.24 27.22
N GLU A 266 -10.52 -4.83 26.47
CA GLU A 266 -10.07 -6.22 26.68
C GLU A 266 -9.52 -6.44 28.09
N LYS A 267 -8.79 -5.47 28.65
CA LYS A 267 -8.31 -5.54 30.04
C LYS A 267 -9.47 -5.54 31.04
N ARG A 268 -10.48 -4.68 30.85
CA ARG A 268 -11.67 -4.65 31.71
C ARG A 268 -12.45 -5.96 31.64
N ASP A 269 -12.67 -6.48 30.43
CA ASP A 269 -13.41 -7.73 30.22
C ASP A 269 -12.66 -8.93 30.84
N ASN A 270 -11.33 -8.96 30.73
CA ASN A 270 -10.50 -9.99 31.38
C ASN A 270 -10.53 -9.90 32.92
N GLU A 271 -10.51 -8.69 33.48
CA GLU A 271 -10.64 -8.48 34.92
C GLU A 271 -12.02 -8.92 35.44
N ASP A 272 -13.09 -8.62 34.69
CA ASP A 272 -14.45 -9.02 35.05
C ASP A 272 -14.64 -10.54 34.92
N ASN A 273 -14.08 -11.17 33.89
CA ASN A 273 -14.07 -12.62 33.73
C ASN A 273 -13.29 -13.32 34.86
N ASN A 274 -12.14 -12.79 35.26
CA ASN A 274 -11.35 -13.32 36.39
C ASN A 274 -12.13 -13.20 37.70
N LYS A 275 -12.76 -12.05 37.98
CA LYS A 275 -13.61 -11.88 39.18
C LYS A 275 -14.82 -12.81 39.19
N GLN A 276 -15.44 -13.06 38.03
CA GLN A 276 -16.53 -14.02 37.92
C GLN A 276 -16.04 -15.46 38.12
N GLN A 277 -14.85 -15.79 37.62
CA GLN A 277 -14.24 -17.11 37.83
C GLN A 277 -13.90 -17.33 39.30
N GLU A 278 -13.28 -16.36 39.98
CA GLU A 278 -13.00 -16.43 41.42
C GLU A 278 -14.27 -16.59 42.26
N LYS A 279 -15.39 -15.95 41.87
CA LYS A 279 -16.68 -16.16 42.53
C LYS A 279 -17.23 -17.58 42.32
N ARG A 280 -17.16 -18.11 41.10
CA ARG A 280 -17.57 -19.50 40.80
C ARG A 280 -16.72 -20.52 41.56
N ASP A 281 -15.41 -20.34 41.61
CA ASP A 281 -14.50 -21.25 42.31
C ASP A 281 -14.75 -21.22 43.83
N ASN A 282 -15.03 -20.05 44.41
CA ASN A 282 -15.39 -19.92 45.83
C ASN A 282 -16.79 -20.49 46.16
N GLU A 283 -17.76 -20.41 45.23
CA GLU A 283 -19.07 -21.05 45.36
C GLU A 283 -18.96 -22.58 45.26
N ASP A 284 -18.11 -23.11 44.38
CA ASP A 284 -17.83 -24.54 44.25
C ASP A 284 -17.08 -25.12 45.47
N ASP A 285 -16.15 -24.36 46.07
CA ASP A 285 -15.47 -24.76 47.31
C ASP A 285 -16.41 -24.72 48.52
N ASN A 286 -17.33 -23.76 48.58
CA ASN A 286 -18.38 -23.74 49.59
C ASN A 286 -19.38 -24.89 49.39
N ASN A 287 -19.77 -25.21 48.16
CA ASN A 287 -20.63 -26.37 47.86
C ASN A 287 -19.94 -27.71 48.16
N LYS A 288 -18.63 -27.85 47.92
CA LYS A 288 -17.86 -29.05 48.32
C LYS A 288 -17.69 -29.20 49.85
N GLN A 289 -17.74 -28.09 50.60
CA GLN A 289 -17.79 -28.13 52.07
C GLN A 289 -19.20 -28.41 52.60
N GLN A 290 -20.24 -28.03 51.84
CA GLN A 290 -21.64 -28.34 52.13
C GLN A 290 -21.97 -29.82 51.78
N GLU A 291 -21.45 -30.41 50.71
CA GLU A 291 -21.68 -31.83 50.33
C GLU A 291 -21.03 -32.88 51.27
N LYS A 292 -20.31 -32.46 52.31
CA LYS A 292 -19.89 -33.35 53.42
C LYS A 292 -20.82 -33.27 54.65
N ARG A 293 -21.86 -32.45 54.59
CA ARG A 293 -22.93 -32.39 55.59
C ARG A 293 -24.26 -32.27 54.86
N ASP A 294 -24.97 -33.39 54.89
CA ASP A 294 -26.38 -33.56 54.53
C ASP A 294 -26.59 -34.22 53.15
N ASN A 295 -26.81 -35.54 53.23
CA ASN A 295 -27.68 -36.25 52.31
C ASN A 295 -29.10 -35.71 52.47
N GLU A 296 -29.78 -35.54 51.33
CA GLU A 296 -31.23 -35.62 51.06
C GLU A 296 -31.82 -34.40 50.34
N ASP A 297 -32.49 -34.74 49.22
CA ASP A 297 -33.62 -34.10 48.55
C ASP A 297 -33.42 -32.89 47.60
N ASP A 298 -33.40 -33.25 46.32
CA ASP A 298 -34.39 -32.92 45.28
C ASP A 298 -34.63 -31.48 44.77
N ASN A 299 -34.65 -31.42 43.44
CA ASN A 299 -35.33 -30.50 42.53
C ASN A 299 -34.73 -29.12 42.15
N ASN A 300 -34.20 -29.13 40.92
CA ASN A 300 -34.68 -28.36 39.76
C ASN A 300 -34.70 -26.82 39.88
N LYS A 301 -33.74 -26.15 39.22
CA LYS A 301 -33.90 -24.76 38.77
C LYS A 301 -33.15 -24.49 37.46
N GLN A 302 -33.88 -23.80 36.59
CA GLN A 302 -33.59 -23.54 35.18
C GLN A 302 -32.41 -22.57 34.98
N LYS A 303 -31.65 -22.82 33.92
CA LYS A 303 -30.71 -21.87 33.31
C LYS A 303 -31.49 -20.72 32.66
N GLU A 304 -31.27 -19.50 33.13
CA GLU A 304 -31.57 -18.29 32.35
C GLU A 304 -30.36 -17.97 31.47
N GLN A 305 -30.59 -17.99 30.16
CA GLN A 305 -29.70 -17.50 29.13
C GLN A 305 -30.11 -16.04 28.86
N ASP A 306 -29.33 -15.08 29.37
CA ASP A 306 -29.50 -13.69 28.98
C ASP A 306 -28.80 -13.45 27.64
N THR A 307 -29.64 -13.30 26.61
CA THR A 307 -29.31 -12.75 25.31
C THR A 307 -28.93 -11.28 25.46
N ASN A 308 -27.69 -10.92 25.14
CA ASN A 308 -27.32 -9.52 24.92
C ASN A 308 -27.04 -9.31 23.44
N ASP A 309 -28.13 -9.06 22.70
CA ASP A 309 -28.14 -8.51 21.35
C ASP A 309 -27.97 -6.99 21.46
N SER A 310 -26.79 -6.47 21.10
CA SER A 310 -26.62 -5.07 20.64
C SER A 310 -25.22 -4.68 20.12
N ASN A 311 -24.31 -5.62 19.80
CA ASN A 311 -22.96 -5.27 19.32
C ASN A 311 -22.57 -5.98 18.01
N ILE A 312 -23.45 -5.98 17.01
CA ILE A 312 -23.11 -6.56 15.70
C ILE A 312 -22.22 -5.60 14.88
N ASP A 313 -22.39 -4.28 15.00
CA ASP A 313 -21.61 -3.31 14.20
C ASP A 313 -20.17 -3.09 14.72
N ASP A 314 -19.95 -3.04 16.04
CA ASP A 314 -18.62 -2.85 16.61
C ASP A 314 -17.72 -4.10 16.49
N ASN A 315 -18.33 -5.30 16.44
CA ASN A 315 -17.60 -6.56 16.26
C ASN A 315 -17.04 -6.74 14.83
N ILE A 316 -17.61 -6.09 13.82
CA ILE A 316 -17.11 -6.17 12.44
C ILE A 316 -15.77 -5.44 12.29
N ILE A 317 -15.59 -4.31 13.00
CA ILE A 317 -14.33 -3.55 13.03
C ILE A 317 -13.23 -4.30 13.79
N VAL A 318 -13.59 -5.08 14.81
CA VAL A 318 -12.64 -5.95 15.54
C VAL A 318 -12.25 -7.18 14.70
N SER A 319 -13.15 -7.69 13.86
CA SER A 319 -12.95 -8.88 13.02
C SER A 319 -12.09 -8.65 11.77
N LEU A 320 -11.98 -7.42 11.27
CA LEU A 320 -11.13 -7.09 10.11
C LEU A 320 -9.79 -6.56 10.62
N ASP A 321 -8.69 -7.21 10.26
CA ASP A 321 -7.32 -6.75 10.53
C ASP A 321 -6.99 -5.50 9.69
N LEU A 322 -7.64 -4.37 10.03
CA LEU A 322 -7.53 -3.05 9.39
C LEU A 322 -6.22 -2.33 9.73
N LYS A 323 -5.13 -3.08 9.84
CA LYS A 323 -3.78 -2.52 10.01
C LYS A 323 -3.22 -2.09 8.66
N PHE A 324 -2.44 -1.02 8.66
CA PHE A 324 -1.80 -0.48 7.47
C PHE A 324 -0.50 -1.25 7.16
N ASP A 325 -0.38 -1.78 5.95
CA ASP A 325 0.84 -2.45 5.51
C ASP A 325 1.75 -1.44 4.80
N THR A 326 2.83 -1.02 5.48
CA THR A 326 3.70 0.04 4.97
C THR A 326 4.36 -0.31 3.63
N GLU A 327 4.57 -1.60 3.34
CA GLU A 327 5.17 -2.07 2.09
C GLU A 327 4.08 -2.41 1.05
N LEU A 328 3.06 -3.18 1.44
CA LEU A 328 2.10 -3.76 0.49
C LEU A 328 0.95 -2.83 0.08
N GLU A 329 0.75 -1.71 0.77
CA GLU A 329 -0.25 -0.72 0.35
C GLU A 329 0.19 0.05 -0.90
N HIS A 330 1.47 0.03 -1.26
CA HIS A 330 1.94 0.62 -2.51
C HIS A 330 1.40 -0.13 -3.72
N ARG A 331 1.24 0.57 -4.86
CA ARG A 331 1.05 -0.12 -6.14
C ARG A 331 2.26 -1.01 -6.42
N TRP A 332 2.00 -2.17 -7.00
CA TRP A 332 2.98 -3.23 -7.24
C TRP A 332 4.19 -2.82 -8.09
N TYR A 333 4.07 -1.71 -8.83
CA TYR A 333 5.14 -1.12 -9.64
C TYR A 333 5.84 0.06 -8.94
N CYS A 334 5.69 0.26 -7.63
CA CYS A 334 6.35 1.37 -6.92
C CYS A 334 7.87 1.19 -6.89
N ALA A 335 8.64 2.01 -7.61
CA ALA A 335 10.10 1.90 -7.60
C ALA A 335 10.72 2.20 -6.23
N TRP A 336 10.02 2.88 -5.33
CA TRP A 336 10.47 3.00 -3.94
C TRP A 336 10.54 1.65 -3.22
N ILE A 337 9.63 0.73 -3.57
CA ILE A 337 9.54 -0.62 -3.00
C ILE A 337 10.32 -1.62 -3.83
N THR A 338 10.21 -1.56 -5.15
CA THR A 338 10.75 -2.57 -6.06
C THR A 338 12.12 -2.21 -6.64
N GLY A 339 12.53 -0.94 -6.58
CA GLY A 339 13.79 -0.40 -7.11
C GLY A 339 13.79 -0.08 -8.61
N ASP A 340 13.06 -0.85 -9.41
CA ASP A 340 13.03 -0.73 -10.88
C ASP A 340 11.62 -0.57 -11.48
N GLY A 341 10.59 -0.51 -10.63
CA GLY A 341 9.19 -0.40 -11.07
C GLY A 341 8.61 -1.68 -11.66
N LYS A 342 9.32 -2.82 -11.59
CA LYS A 342 8.85 -4.12 -12.06
C LYS A 342 8.33 -4.96 -10.89
N SER A 343 7.45 -5.91 -11.17
CA SER A 343 6.95 -6.83 -10.17
C SER A 343 8.10 -7.55 -9.45
N THR A 344 7.94 -7.78 -8.15
CA THR A 344 8.87 -8.54 -7.31
C THR A 344 8.47 -10.00 -7.17
N VAL A 345 7.36 -10.40 -7.79
CA VAL A 345 6.87 -11.78 -7.82
C VAL A 345 7.97 -12.68 -8.40
N ASP A 346 8.20 -13.81 -7.73
CA ASP A 346 9.17 -14.85 -8.07
C ASP A 346 10.66 -14.44 -8.06
N LYS A 347 10.99 -13.27 -7.49
CA LYS A 347 12.38 -12.80 -7.36
C LYS A 347 13.03 -13.21 -6.05
N SER A 348 14.29 -13.65 -6.14
CA SER A 348 15.08 -14.03 -4.96
C SER A 348 15.38 -12.80 -4.07
N ALA A 349 15.77 -13.02 -2.82
CA ALA A 349 16.18 -11.91 -1.94
C ALA A 349 17.39 -11.15 -2.52
N GLU A 350 18.35 -11.86 -3.11
CA GLU A 350 19.55 -11.33 -3.74
C GLU A 350 19.23 -10.46 -4.97
N GLU A 351 18.26 -10.88 -5.78
CA GLU A 351 17.81 -10.10 -6.94
C GLU A 351 17.17 -8.78 -6.49
N LEU A 352 16.41 -8.78 -5.40
CA LEU A 352 15.80 -7.56 -4.85
C LEU A 352 16.84 -6.61 -4.24
N VAL A 353 17.92 -7.14 -3.64
CA VAL A 353 19.05 -6.32 -3.13
C VAL A 353 19.70 -5.54 -4.28
N LYS A 354 19.98 -6.20 -5.41
CA LYS A 354 20.62 -5.57 -6.57
C LYS A 354 19.83 -4.40 -7.16
N LYS A 355 18.51 -4.38 -6.94
CA LYS A 355 17.64 -3.32 -7.44
C LYS A 355 17.70 -2.03 -6.64
N ARG A 356 18.28 -2.06 -5.42
CA ARG A 356 18.42 -0.91 -4.50
C ARG A 356 17.13 -0.08 -4.40
N PRO A 357 16.05 -0.64 -3.80
CA PRO A 357 14.82 0.11 -3.60
C PRO A 357 15.03 1.32 -2.69
N GLY A 358 14.14 2.30 -2.80
CA GLY A 358 14.28 3.59 -2.11
C GLY A 358 14.25 3.47 -0.58
N TRP A 359 13.44 2.56 -0.03
CA TRP A 359 13.44 2.31 1.42
C TRP A 359 14.79 1.77 1.89
N HIS A 360 15.45 0.93 1.08
CA HIS A 360 16.75 0.37 1.40
C HIS A 360 17.85 1.43 1.32
N ILE A 361 17.87 2.24 0.25
CA ILE A 361 18.78 3.39 0.12
C ILE A 361 18.61 4.35 1.31
N THR A 362 17.36 4.59 1.73
CA THR A 362 17.05 5.47 2.85
C THR A 362 17.53 4.90 4.18
N LEU A 363 17.31 3.59 4.40
CA LEU A 363 17.80 2.90 5.59
C LEU A 363 19.33 2.95 5.68
N GLU A 364 20.03 2.70 4.57
CA GLU A 364 21.49 2.83 4.50
C GLU A 364 21.95 4.23 4.91
N GLY A 365 21.34 5.28 4.35
CA GLY A 365 21.68 6.67 4.66
C GLY A 365 21.42 7.03 6.13
N ILE A 366 20.32 6.54 6.72
CA ILE A 366 20.00 6.70 8.14
C ILE A 366 21.07 6.03 9.01
N VAL A 367 21.40 4.76 8.73
CA VAL A 367 22.38 3.99 9.50
C VAL A 367 23.78 4.61 9.41
N ARG A 368 24.21 5.05 8.22
CA ARG A 368 25.49 5.74 8.03
C ARG A 368 25.58 7.07 8.76
N CYS A 369 24.45 7.74 8.98
CA CYS A 369 24.40 8.97 9.76
C CYS A 369 24.21 8.75 11.27
N SER A 370 23.75 7.57 11.71
CA SER A 370 23.45 7.30 13.13
C SER A 370 24.66 6.84 13.95
N VAL A 371 25.74 6.41 13.28
CA VAL A 371 27.01 5.99 13.90
C VAL A 371 28.16 6.81 13.30
N PRO A 372 29.24 7.13 14.04
CA PRO A 372 30.47 7.67 13.44
C PRO A 372 31.06 6.63 12.47
N PHE A 373 30.69 6.73 11.20
CA PHE A 373 31.17 5.87 10.13
C PHE A 373 32.45 6.47 9.54
N ASP A 374 33.57 5.74 9.65
CA ASP A 374 34.79 6.06 8.91
C ASP A 374 34.88 5.17 7.67
N PRO A 375 34.58 5.68 6.46
CA PRO A 375 34.63 4.90 5.22
C PRO A 375 36.02 4.33 4.89
N THR A 376 37.07 4.77 5.59
CA THR A 376 38.42 4.22 5.44
C THR A 376 38.66 2.94 6.24
N LYS A 377 37.73 2.58 7.14
CA LYS A 377 37.80 1.36 7.97
C LYS A 377 36.83 0.30 7.46
N LYS A 378 37.37 -0.72 6.79
CA LYS A 378 36.60 -1.87 6.27
C LYS A 378 35.71 -2.58 7.30
N ASN A 379 36.07 -2.53 8.59
CA ASN A 379 35.28 -3.15 9.66
C ASN A 379 33.96 -2.40 9.92
N ASP A 380 33.94 -1.08 9.76
CA ASP A 380 32.75 -0.25 10.02
C ASP A 380 31.73 -0.39 8.88
N GLU A 381 32.21 -0.58 7.64
CA GLU A 381 31.38 -0.90 6.46
C GLU A 381 30.69 -2.26 6.61
N GLN A 382 31.44 -3.29 7.02
CA GLN A 382 30.89 -4.63 7.27
C GLN A 382 29.84 -4.63 8.39
N LEU A 383 30.06 -3.85 9.46
CA LEU A 383 29.11 -3.75 10.56
C LEU A 383 27.82 -3.02 10.16
N ALA A 384 27.93 -1.95 9.36
CA ALA A 384 26.77 -1.26 8.82
C ALA A 384 25.94 -2.20 7.92
N ASP A 385 26.58 -2.98 7.06
CA ASP A 385 25.90 -3.94 6.17
C ASP A 385 25.18 -5.04 6.96
N ILE A 386 25.78 -5.56 8.04
CA ILE A 386 25.11 -6.51 8.95
C ILE A 386 23.85 -5.88 9.53
N ARG A 387 23.97 -4.67 10.08
CA ARG A 387 22.85 -3.96 10.70
C ARG A 387 21.72 -3.65 9.71
N ILE A 388 22.07 -3.24 8.49
CA ILE A 388 21.11 -3.01 7.41
C ILE A 388 20.35 -4.29 7.07
N ASN A 389 21.04 -5.44 7.04
CA ASN A 389 20.41 -6.74 6.76
C ASN A 389 19.49 -7.20 7.90
N GLU A 390 19.88 -6.99 9.16
CA GLU A 390 19.06 -7.29 10.34
C GLU A 390 17.78 -6.45 10.35
N LEU A 391 17.90 -5.13 10.16
CA LEU A 391 16.76 -4.21 10.08
C LEU A 391 15.86 -4.54 8.88
N ARG A 392 16.45 -4.94 7.75
CA ARG A 392 15.68 -5.40 6.58
C ARG A 392 14.86 -6.65 6.88
N TYR A 393 15.43 -7.62 7.56
CA TYR A 393 14.72 -8.86 7.91
C TYR A 393 13.55 -8.58 8.86
N ALA A 394 13.75 -7.67 9.81
CA ALA A 394 12.69 -7.19 10.70
C ALA A 394 11.54 -6.49 9.93
N LEU A 395 11.87 -5.64 8.96
CA LEU A 395 10.88 -4.84 8.23
C LEU A 395 10.12 -5.60 7.13
N SER A 396 10.70 -6.67 6.59
CA SER A 396 10.09 -7.52 5.58
C SER A 396 10.35 -8.98 5.93
N PRO A 397 9.61 -9.53 6.94
CA PRO A 397 9.68 -10.95 7.25
C PRO A 397 9.06 -11.69 6.08
N LYS A 398 9.85 -11.93 5.03
CA LYS A 398 9.49 -12.92 4.01
C LYS A 398 9.18 -14.17 4.81
N LYS A 399 7.92 -14.64 4.73
CA LYS A 399 7.53 -15.93 5.29
C LYS A 399 8.63 -16.91 4.88
N SER A 400 9.37 -17.41 5.87
CA SER A 400 10.20 -18.58 5.70
C SER A 400 9.27 -19.67 5.16
N SER A 401 9.33 -19.89 3.86
CA SER A 401 8.71 -21.04 3.20
C SER A 401 9.46 -22.30 3.61
#